data_AF-A0A7S2I6F3-F1
#
_entry.id   AF-A0A7S2I6F3-F1
#
_cell.length_a   1.000
_cell.length_b   1.000
_cell.length_c   1.000
_cell.angle_alpha   90.00
_cell.angle_beta   90.00
_cell.angle_gamma   90.00
#
_symmetry.space_group_name_H-M   'P 1'
#
loop_
_entity.id
_entity.type
_entity.pdbx_description
1 polymer ?
#
loop_
_entity_poly.entity_id
_entity_poly.type
_entity_poly.pdbx_seq_one_letter_code
_entity_poly.pdbx_strand_id
1 'polypeptide(L)'
;KRHEIGSSTWCSGIIACDSEGHVMHGRNLDFVFDYKSGRAKRHLYHLAANYTYYRGGAPVFTTPSWAGYVGLQTVLKLNGHHPWSFQQNSHPDNSKRLNLLAQQSGAVPFGFYMRRLVEQDVDFRTASYMIASTRFSAPNFFMMAGSAPWEGASMEI
;
A
#
# COMPACT_ATOMS: atom_id res chain seq x y z
N LYS A 1 13.85 -9.45 14.19
CA LYS A 1 12.68 -8.53 14.21
C LYS A 1 11.69 -9.06 13.19
N ARG A 2 10.42 -9.27 13.57
CA ARG A 2 9.39 -9.86 12.70
C ARG A 2 8.31 -8.79 12.46
N HIS A 3 8.11 -8.40 11.21
CA HIS A 3 7.23 -7.30 10.79
C HIS A 3 5.88 -7.84 10.32
N GLU A 4 4.83 -7.05 10.46
CA GLU A 4 3.46 -7.39 10.04
C GLU A 4 3.01 -8.79 10.54
N ILE A 5 2.68 -9.71 9.63
CA ILE A 5 2.26 -11.11 9.89
C ILE A 5 3.44 -11.98 10.38
N GLY A 6 4.53 -11.36 10.83
CA GLY A 6 5.67 -12.03 11.43
C GLY A 6 6.80 -12.36 10.45
N SER A 7 6.87 -11.65 9.33
CA SER A 7 7.83 -11.86 8.23
C SER A 7 9.01 -10.88 8.33
N SER A 8 10.18 -11.26 7.78
CA SER A 8 11.21 -10.29 7.42
C SER A 8 10.83 -9.67 6.09
N THR A 9 10.43 -8.40 6.09
CA THR A 9 9.99 -7.69 4.90
C THR A 9 11.08 -6.72 4.45
N TRP A 10 11.49 -6.88 3.20
CA TRP A 10 12.33 -5.92 2.51
C TRP A 10 11.45 -5.45 1.36
N CYS A 11 11.24 -4.15 1.24
CA CYS A 11 10.40 -3.61 0.20
C CYS A 11 11.17 -2.46 -0.41
N SER A 12 11.19 -2.41 -1.73
CA SER A 12 11.80 -1.34 -2.48
C SER A 12 10.75 -0.73 -3.39
N GLY A 13 10.84 0.57 -3.60
CA GLY A 13 10.21 1.18 -4.76
C GLY A 13 10.82 2.51 -5.11
N ILE A 14 10.46 2.96 -6.29
CA ILE A 14 11.10 4.06 -7.01
C ILE A 14 9.97 4.90 -7.58
N ILE A 15 10.06 6.21 -7.34
CA ILE A 15 9.33 7.20 -8.11
C ILE A 15 10.37 7.89 -8.98
N ALA A 16 10.13 7.89 -10.29
CA ALA A 16 10.98 8.57 -11.27
C ALA A 16 10.12 9.52 -12.09
N CYS A 17 10.74 10.56 -12.64
CA CYS A 17 10.08 11.48 -13.55
C CYS A 17 11.03 11.79 -14.70
N ASP A 18 10.52 11.73 -15.94
CA ASP A 18 11.30 12.12 -17.12
C ASP A 18 11.35 13.64 -17.29
N SER A 19 12.07 14.13 -18.30
CA SER A 19 12.21 15.57 -18.57
C SER A 19 10.90 16.26 -18.98
N GLU A 20 9.89 15.50 -19.40
CA GLU A 20 8.59 16.02 -19.84
C GLU A 20 7.57 16.06 -18.68
N GLY A 21 7.95 15.53 -17.51
CA GLY A 21 7.10 15.49 -16.33
C GLY A 21 6.31 14.18 -16.20
N HIS A 22 6.53 13.17 -17.04
CA HIS A 22 5.83 11.90 -16.88
C HIS A 22 6.35 11.15 -15.66
N VAL A 23 5.45 10.81 -14.74
CA VAL A 23 5.80 10.11 -13.50
C VAL A 23 5.67 8.61 -13.66
N MET A 24 6.68 7.88 -13.21
CA MET A 24 6.72 6.42 -13.17
C MET A 24 6.86 5.96 -11.71
N HIS A 25 6.10 4.93 -11.33
CA HIS A 25 6.14 4.35 -9.99
C HIS A 25 6.30 2.83 -10.09
N GLY A 26 7.45 2.34 -9.66
CA GLY A 26 7.84 0.92 -9.75
C GLY A 26 8.26 0.38 -8.40
N ARG A 27 8.07 -0.94 -8.17
CA ARG A 27 8.31 -1.54 -6.87
C ARG A 27 8.54 -3.04 -6.85
N ASN A 28 9.18 -3.52 -5.78
CA ASN A 28 9.30 -4.92 -5.40
C ASN A 28 8.76 -5.18 -3.99
N LEU A 29 7.90 -6.20 -3.86
CA LEU A 29 7.35 -6.70 -2.60
C LEU A 29 8.05 -7.97 -2.13
N ASP A 30 9.05 -7.82 -1.27
CA ASP A 30 9.75 -8.99 -0.73
C ASP A 30 9.09 -9.40 0.58
N PHE A 31 8.30 -10.47 0.50
CA PHE A 31 7.53 -11.00 1.61
C PHE A 31 7.82 -12.49 1.80
N VAL A 32 8.58 -12.82 2.86
CA VAL A 32 8.91 -14.21 3.21
C VAL A 32 7.83 -14.76 4.14
N PHE A 33 6.72 -15.21 3.56
CA PHE A 33 5.66 -15.89 4.30
C PHE A 33 5.40 -17.28 3.75
N ASP A 34 5.83 -18.27 4.54
CA ASP A 34 5.52 -19.67 4.30
C ASP A 34 4.23 -20.02 5.05
N TYR A 35 3.23 -20.50 4.32
CA TYR A 35 2.05 -21.10 4.93
C TYR A 35 2.11 -22.63 4.79
N LYS A 36 1.57 -23.34 5.79
CA LYS A 36 1.44 -24.80 5.72
C LYS A 36 0.12 -25.14 5.03
N SER A 37 0.19 -25.93 3.96
CA SER A 37 -0.96 -26.56 3.32
C SER A 37 -0.75 -28.07 3.39
N GLY A 38 -1.37 -28.72 4.40
CA GLY A 38 -1.07 -30.11 4.73
C GLY A 38 0.39 -30.30 5.18
N ARG A 39 1.12 -31.21 4.53
CA ARG A 39 2.55 -31.49 4.81
C ARG A 39 3.53 -30.59 4.04
N ALA A 40 3.07 -29.81 3.07
CA ALA A 40 3.92 -28.98 2.23
C ALA A 40 3.98 -27.54 2.76
N LYS A 41 5.20 -26.96 2.79
CA LYS A 41 5.37 -25.51 2.86
C LYS A 41 5.05 -24.93 1.49
N ARG A 42 4.20 -23.90 1.45
CA ARG A 42 3.91 -23.14 0.24
C ARG A 42 4.26 -21.68 0.46
N HIS A 43 4.73 -21.05 -0.61
CA HIS A 43 5.09 -19.65 -0.62
C HIS A 43 3.90 -18.79 -1.07
N LEU A 44 3.82 -17.58 -0.54
CA LEU A 44 2.73 -16.65 -0.78
C LEU A 44 2.54 -16.26 -2.26
N TYR A 45 3.61 -16.31 -3.07
CA TYR A 45 3.55 -15.94 -4.50
C TYR A 45 2.57 -16.80 -5.31
N HIS A 46 2.27 -18.03 -4.88
CA HIS A 46 1.25 -18.87 -5.53
C HIS A 46 -0.17 -18.33 -5.39
N LEU A 47 -0.41 -17.42 -4.44
CA LEU A 47 -1.68 -16.75 -4.22
C LEU A 47 -1.70 -15.34 -4.81
N ALA A 48 -0.59 -14.88 -5.40
CA ALA A 48 -0.46 -13.54 -5.94
C ALA A 48 -1.25 -13.38 -7.24
N ALA A 49 -2.03 -12.32 -7.35
CA ALA A 49 -2.72 -11.93 -8.56
C ALA A 49 -2.95 -10.42 -8.61
N ASN A 50 -3.23 -9.90 -9.81
CA ASN A 50 -3.73 -8.54 -9.98
C ASN A 50 -5.26 -8.55 -9.86
N TYR A 51 -5.78 -7.73 -8.96
CA TYR A 51 -7.21 -7.56 -8.75
C TYR A 51 -7.64 -6.18 -9.21
N THR A 52 -8.61 -6.13 -10.13
CA THR A 52 -9.27 -4.89 -10.54
C THR A 52 -10.65 -4.81 -9.91
N TYR A 53 -10.90 -3.73 -9.18
CA TYR A 53 -12.18 -3.49 -8.51
C TYR A 53 -13.06 -2.59 -9.36
N TYR A 54 -14.33 -2.95 -9.49
CA TYR A 54 -15.29 -2.24 -10.32
C TYR A 54 -16.43 -1.66 -9.47
N ARG A 55 -16.96 -0.51 -9.87
CA ARG A 55 -18.17 0.10 -9.31
C ARG A 55 -19.00 0.65 -10.47
N GLY A 56 -20.27 0.25 -10.54
CA GLY A 56 -21.15 0.67 -11.64
C GLY A 56 -20.62 0.32 -13.04
N GLY A 57 -19.87 -0.78 -13.17
CA GLY A 57 -19.26 -1.21 -14.44
C GLY A 57 -17.93 -0.53 -14.79
N ALA A 58 -17.50 0.50 -14.07
CA ALA A 58 -16.22 1.18 -14.30
C ALA A 58 -15.13 0.70 -13.33
N PRO A 59 -13.85 0.58 -13.78
CA PRO A 59 -12.75 0.25 -12.90
C PRO A 59 -12.44 1.41 -11.93
N VAL A 60 -12.30 1.10 -10.65
CA VAL A 60 -12.00 2.06 -9.58
C VAL A 60 -10.50 2.07 -9.29
N PHE A 61 -9.93 0.90 -9.07
CA PHE A 61 -8.51 0.72 -8.82
C PHE A 61 -8.07 -0.69 -9.17
N THR A 62 -6.77 -0.85 -9.39
CA THR A 62 -6.11 -2.16 -9.52
C THR A 62 -5.01 -2.33 -8.47
N THR A 63 -4.81 -3.55 -8.01
CA THR A 63 -3.84 -3.88 -6.96
C THR A 63 -3.24 -5.26 -7.17
N PRO A 64 -1.91 -5.41 -7.22
CA PRO A 64 -1.29 -6.70 -6.96
C PRO A 64 -1.48 -7.04 -5.49
N SER A 65 -2.08 -8.20 -5.21
CA SER A 65 -2.36 -8.67 -3.85
C SER A 65 -2.35 -10.20 -3.83
N TRP A 66 -2.71 -10.79 -2.70
CA TRP A 66 -2.80 -12.22 -2.48
C TRP A 66 -4.24 -12.62 -2.16
N ALA A 67 -4.67 -13.79 -2.61
CA ALA A 67 -5.99 -14.33 -2.28
C ALA A 67 -6.21 -14.38 -0.76
N GLY A 68 -7.29 -13.76 -0.29
CA GLY A 68 -7.65 -13.68 1.14
C GLY A 68 -7.15 -12.42 1.86
N TYR A 69 -6.25 -11.64 1.26
CA TYR A 69 -5.86 -10.34 1.80
C TYR A 69 -6.75 -9.23 1.27
N VAL A 70 -7.44 -8.53 2.17
CA VAL A 70 -8.44 -7.49 1.83
C VAL A 70 -7.93 -6.05 2.00
N GLY A 71 -6.75 -5.88 2.60
CA GLY A 71 -6.05 -4.60 2.66
C GLY A 71 -5.33 -4.28 1.35
N LEU A 72 -4.78 -3.07 1.23
CA LEU A 72 -4.00 -2.65 0.07
C LEU A 72 -2.58 -2.25 0.47
N GLN A 73 -1.59 -2.95 -0.11
CA GLN A 73 -0.15 -2.61 0.02
C GLN A 73 0.40 -1.90 -1.21
N THR A 74 -0.21 -2.12 -2.38
CA THR A 74 0.19 -1.52 -3.65
C THR A 74 -1.08 -1.28 -4.42
N VAL A 75 -1.29 -0.06 -4.92
CA VAL A 75 -2.52 0.28 -5.62
C VAL A 75 -2.26 1.31 -6.69
N LEU A 76 -2.96 1.15 -7.81
CA LEU A 76 -3.15 2.17 -8.83
C LEU A 76 -4.64 2.52 -8.85
N LYS A 77 -4.97 3.73 -8.40
CA LYS A 77 -6.29 4.31 -8.54
C LYS A 77 -6.49 4.70 -10.00
N LEU A 78 -7.60 4.26 -10.57
CA LEU A 78 -7.95 4.44 -11.98
C LEU A 78 -9.09 5.43 -12.17
N ASN A 79 -9.97 5.57 -11.17
CA ASN A 79 -11.11 6.47 -11.26
C ASN A 79 -10.80 7.87 -10.72
N GLY A 80 -11.60 8.84 -11.18
CA GLY A 80 -11.45 10.26 -10.87
C GLY A 80 -10.71 11.00 -11.98
N HIS A 81 -10.61 12.32 -11.83
CA HIS A 81 -9.92 13.18 -12.81
C HIS A 81 -8.39 13.08 -12.72
N HIS A 82 -7.86 12.56 -11.61
CA HIS A 82 -6.43 12.50 -11.32
C HIS A 82 -6.05 11.13 -10.75
N PRO A 83 -5.75 10.14 -11.60
CA PRO A 83 -5.20 8.86 -11.18
C PRO A 83 -3.95 9.05 -10.30
N TRP A 84 -3.80 8.19 -9.31
CA TRP A 84 -2.58 8.15 -8.50
C TRP A 84 -2.31 6.73 -8.03
N SER A 85 -1.06 6.48 -7.67
CA SER A 85 -0.59 5.20 -7.18
C SER A 85 -0.02 5.35 -5.78
N PHE A 86 -0.07 4.26 -5.03
CA PHE A 86 0.45 4.18 -3.67
C PHE A 86 1.13 2.83 -3.45
N GLN A 87 2.19 2.85 -2.64
CA GLN A 87 2.78 1.66 -2.07
C GLN A 87 3.15 1.86 -0.60
N GLN A 88 3.21 0.74 0.12
CA GLN A 88 3.74 0.66 1.47
C GLN A 88 5.00 -0.20 1.50
N ASN A 89 6.01 0.31 2.19
CA ASN A 89 7.22 -0.40 2.58
C ASN A 89 7.29 -0.46 4.12
N SER A 90 7.83 -1.55 4.64
CA SER A 90 7.93 -1.76 6.09
C SER A 90 8.96 -0.85 6.75
N HIS A 91 8.63 -0.32 7.92
CA HIS A 91 9.56 0.45 8.75
C HIS A 91 10.34 -0.47 9.72
N PRO A 92 11.67 -0.29 9.90
CA PRO A 92 12.48 -1.17 10.75
C PRO A 92 12.07 -1.17 12.23
N ASP A 93 11.53 -0.06 12.74
CA ASP A 93 11.18 0.13 14.16
C ASP A 93 9.75 -0.28 14.53
N ASN A 94 9.27 -1.38 13.95
CA ASN A 94 7.91 -1.87 14.15
C ASN A 94 7.77 -2.71 15.45
N SER A 95 6.72 -2.48 16.23
CA SER A 95 6.44 -3.20 17.49
C SER A 95 4.98 -3.60 17.62
N LYS A 96 4.69 -4.91 17.56
CA LYS A 96 3.32 -5.44 17.65
C LYS A 96 2.56 -4.97 18.90
N ARG A 97 3.25 -4.85 20.05
CA ARG A 97 2.65 -4.37 21.30
C ARG A 97 2.26 -2.90 21.20
N LEU A 98 3.17 -2.06 20.71
CA LEU A 98 2.89 -0.62 20.53
C LEU A 98 1.79 -0.41 19.49
N ASN A 99 1.77 -1.22 18.43
CA ASN A 99 0.75 -1.12 17.41
C ASN A 99 -0.65 -1.43 17.95
N LEU A 100 -0.76 -2.48 18.78
CA LEU A 100 -2.03 -2.82 19.43
C LEU A 100 -2.51 -1.69 20.35
N LEU A 101 -1.62 -1.13 21.16
CA LEU A 101 -1.95 0.01 22.02
C LEU A 101 -2.38 1.24 21.20
N ALA A 102 -1.68 1.52 20.09
CA ALA A 102 -2.04 2.61 19.19
C ALA A 102 -3.45 2.41 18.61
N GLN A 103 -3.81 1.19 18.19
CA GLN A 103 -5.16 0.86 17.70
C GLN A 103 -6.23 1.01 18.79
N GLN A 104 -5.95 0.56 20.01
CA GLN A 104 -6.85 0.75 21.15
C GLN A 104 -7.09 2.22 21.47
N SER A 105 -6.12 3.09 21.18
CA SER A 105 -6.25 4.53 21.30
C SER A 105 -6.75 5.22 20.01
N GLY A 106 -7.27 4.47 19.04
CA GLY A 106 -7.92 5.01 17.83
C GLY A 106 -7.03 5.18 16.58
N ALA A 107 -5.79 4.72 16.60
CA ALA A 107 -4.95 4.70 15.38
C ALA A 107 -5.42 3.60 14.41
N VAL A 108 -5.22 3.80 13.11
CA VAL A 108 -5.77 2.90 12.08
C VAL A 108 -4.70 2.01 11.41
N PRO A 109 -5.01 0.78 11.01
CA PRO A 109 -4.11 -0.03 10.20
C PRO A 109 -4.11 0.46 8.75
N PHE A 110 -2.92 0.63 8.16
CA PHE A 110 -2.75 1.26 6.84
C PHE A 110 -3.54 0.55 5.74
N GLY A 111 -3.53 -0.79 5.70
CA GLY A 111 -4.14 -1.55 4.61
C GLY A 111 -5.66 -1.33 4.52
N PHE A 112 -6.35 -1.20 5.65
CA PHE A 112 -7.79 -0.89 5.68
C PHE A 112 -8.10 0.59 5.49
N TYR A 113 -7.18 1.47 5.88
CA TYR A 113 -7.29 2.88 5.58
C TYR A 113 -7.20 3.11 4.07
N MET A 114 -6.17 2.56 3.42
CA MET A 114 -5.96 2.67 1.98
C MET A 114 -7.10 2.06 1.18
N ARG A 115 -7.66 0.93 1.65
CA ARG A 115 -8.85 0.34 1.04
C ARG A 115 -10.05 1.29 0.99
N ARG A 116 -10.24 2.12 2.01
CA ARG A 116 -11.31 3.13 2.04
C ARG A 116 -10.93 4.38 1.25
N LEU A 117 -9.69 4.84 1.35
CA LEU A 117 -9.24 6.06 0.70
C LEU A 117 -9.30 5.95 -0.83
N VAL A 118 -8.85 4.83 -1.41
CA VAL A 118 -8.82 4.66 -2.87
C VAL A 118 -10.22 4.70 -3.49
N GLU A 119 -11.23 4.33 -2.71
CA GLU A 119 -12.63 4.33 -3.13
C GLU A 119 -13.28 5.72 -3.13
N GLN A 120 -12.62 6.73 -2.54
CA GLN A 120 -13.04 8.14 -2.55
C GLN A 120 -12.56 8.83 -3.82
N ASP A 121 -13.26 9.88 -4.25
CA ASP A 121 -12.86 10.68 -5.41
C ASP A 121 -12.00 11.87 -4.95
N VAL A 122 -10.72 11.58 -4.67
CA VAL A 122 -9.71 12.55 -4.23
C VAL A 122 -8.47 12.48 -5.10
N ASP A 123 -7.86 13.63 -5.38
CA ASP A 123 -6.64 13.77 -6.17
C ASP A 123 -5.38 13.37 -5.37
N PHE A 124 -4.22 13.36 -6.04
CA PHE A 124 -2.93 13.02 -5.44
C PHE A 124 -2.61 13.90 -4.22
N ARG A 125 -2.79 15.22 -4.33
CA ARG A 125 -2.45 16.18 -3.27
C ARG A 125 -3.32 15.97 -2.02
N THR A 126 -4.62 15.82 -2.22
CA THR A 126 -5.59 15.59 -1.14
C THR A 126 -5.32 14.24 -0.49
N ALA A 127 -5.12 13.17 -1.27
CA ALA A 127 -4.79 11.85 -0.75
C ALA A 127 -3.48 11.86 0.06
N SER A 128 -2.44 12.52 -0.45
CA SER A 128 -1.16 12.66 0.25
C SER A 128 -1.31 13.39 1.58
N TYR A 129 -2.08 14.49 1.60
CA TYR A 129 -2.37 15.23 2.83
C TYR A 129 -3.15 14.39 3.84
N MET A 130 -4.19 13.68 3.39
CA MET A 130 -4.99 12.80 4.24
C MET A 130 -4.14 11.68 4.85
N ILE A 131 -3.25 11.08 4.06
CA ILE A 131 -2.30 10.06 4.54
C ILE A 131 -1.35 10.68 5.57
N ALA A 132 -0.67 11.77 5.26
CA ALA A 132 0.29 12.40 6.17
C ALA A 132 -0.36 12.87 7.49
N SER A 133 -1.64 13.23 7.47
CA SER A 133 -2.38 13.68 8.65
C SER A 133 -3.02 12.53 9.45
N THR A 134 -2.96 11.30 8.96
CA THR A 134 -3.61 10.15 9.60
C THR A 134 -2.70 9.53 10.64
N ARG A 135 -3.25 9.24 11.83
CA ARG A 135 -2.55 8.50 12.86
C ARG A 135 -2.61 7.00 12.59
N PHE A 136 -1.54 6.44 12.02
CA PHE A 136 -1.44 5.02 11.75
C PHE A 136 -0.99 4.22 12.98
N SER A 137 -1.42 2.97 13.01
CA SER A 137 -1.14 2.06 14.12
C SER A 137 0.25 1.43 14.09
N ALA A 138 1.02 1.59 13.02
CA ALA A 138 2.36 1.09 12.91
C ALA A 138 3.20 2.11 12.12
N PRO A 139 4.51 2.16 12.33
CA PRO A 139 5.36 2.98 11.49
C PRO A 139 5.46 2.38 10.08
N ASN A 140 5.49 3.22 9.06
CA ASN A 140 5.52 2.84 7.66
C ASN A 140 6.35 3.81 6.83
N PHE A 141 6.86 3.31 5.70
CA PHE A 141 7.25 4.16 4.58
C PHE A 141 6.17 4.07 3.52
N PHE A 142 5.60 5.21 3.14
CA PHE A 142 4.66 5.30 2.03
C PHE A 142 5.29 6.04 0.86
N MET A 143 5.01 5.56 -0.35
CA MET A 143 5.37 6.28 -1.56
C MET A 143 4.13 6.44 -2.42
N MET A 144 3.98 7.61 -3.03
CA MET A 144 2.85 7.94 -3.89
C MET A 144 3.32 8.66 -5.14
N ALA A 145 2.64 8.41 -6.24
CA ALA A 145 2.83 9.13 -7.49
C ALA A 145 1.48 9.52 -8.08
N GLY A 146 1.34 10.78 -8.46
CA GLY A 146 0.18 11.30 -9.18
C GLY A 146 0.36 11.21 -10.70
N SER A 147 -0.70 11.53 -11.43
CA SER A 147 -0.68 11.56 -12.90
C SER A 147 -0.24 12.90 -13.47
N ALA A 148 -0.23 13.98 -12.68
CA ALA A 148 0.22 15.28 -13.16
C ALA A 148 1.75 15.40 -13.09
N PRO A 149 2.35 16.33 -13.85
CA PRO A 149 3.78 16.53 -13.86
C PRO A 149 4.36 16.72 -12.46
N TRP A 150 5.44 15.97 -12.18
CA TRP A 150 6.23 16.10 -10.95
C TRP A 150 5.48 15.71 -9.65
N GLU A 151 4.35 15.01 -9.75
CA GLU A 151 3.63 14.51 -8.58
C GLU A 151 4.26 13.22 -8.04
N GLY A 152 5.20 13.37 -7.11
CA GLY A 152 5.82 12.26 -6.38
C GLY A 152 6.05 12.60 -4.91
N ALA A 153 5.78 11.66 -4.02
CA ALA A 153 6.02 11.82 -2.59
C ALA A 153 6.54 10.52 -1.95
N SER A 154 7.49 10.68 -1.02
CA SER A 154 7.93 9.65 -0.08
C SER A 154 7.69 10.18 1.33
N MET A 155 7.03 9.39 2.18
CA MET A 155 6.61 9.77 3.51
C MET A 155 7.05 8.70 4.51
N GLU A 156 7.71 9.13 5.57
CA GLU A 156 7.93 8.32 6.78
C GLU A 156 6.83 8.67 7.78
N ILE A 157 6.09 7.66 8.21
CA ILE A 157 4.86 7.76 9.02
C ILE A 157 4.98 6.90 10.27
#